data_AF-A0A7V2WTS9-F1
#
_entry.id   AF-A0A7V2WTS9-F1
#
_cell.length_a   1.000
_cell.length_b   1.000
_cell.length_c   1.000
_cell.angle_alpha   90.00
_cell.angle_beta   90.00
_cell.angle_gamma   90.00
#
_symmetry.space_group_name_H-M   'P 1'
#
loop_
_entity.id
_entity.type
_entity.pdbx_description
1 polymer ?
#
loop_
_entity_poly.entity_id
_entity_poly.type
_entity_poly.pdbx_seq_one_letter_code
_entity_poly.pdbx_strand_id
1 'polypeptide(L)'
;MPQSTNRPITRALISVSDKAGILEFAQKLHARGVEILSTGGTAKILLDNAIPVTEVSDYTGFPEMMDGRVKTLHPKIHGGILARRGTDDAVMEEHDIPPIDLIVVNLYPFEATIAKDDCTLEEAIENIDIGGPTMVRASAKNHAHVAIVVDPSDYKIIESELDNNDGAISKKSRFKLATKAFEHTAKYDGLIANYLGKIIENDKPKGFATTFNMQFRKAQTMRYGENPHQAAAFYSAEDQTETCIATAKQ
;
A
#
# COMPACT_ATOMS: atom_id res chain seq x y z
N MET A 1 18.54 15.50 10.49
CA MET A 1 17.14 15.40 10.02
C MET A 1 16.29 16.24 10.94
N PRO A 2 15.38 17.11 10.45
CA PRO A 2 14.47 17.85 11.33
C PRO A 2 13.71 16.86 12.21
N GLN A 3 13.49 17.23 13.48
CA GLN A 3 12.75 16.39 14.42
C GLN A 3 11.34 16.15 13.85
N SER A 4 11.06 14.90 13.47
CA SER A 4 9.72 14.47 13.06
C SER A 4 8.80 14.60 14.28
N THR A 5 8.06 15.70 14.36
CA THR A 5 6.97 15.84 15.33
C THR A 5 5.81 14.95 14.88
N ASN A 6 5.18 14.25 15.82
CA ASN A 6 3.95 13.53 15.52
C ASN A 6 2.87 14.58 15.27
N ARG A 7 2.34 14.60 14.05
CA ARG A 7 1.25 15.50 13.66
C ARG A 7 -0.06 14.70 13.61
N PRO A 8 -1.18 15.29 14.05
CA PRO A 8 -2.49 14.67 13.86
C PRO A 8 -2.74 14.41 12.37
N ILE A 9 -3.39 13.29 12.07
CA ILE A 9 -3.89 13.00 10.73
C ILE A 9 -5.06 13.92 10.46
N THR A 10 -4.97 14.74 9.43
CA THR A 10 -6.04 15.66 9.02
C THR A 10 -6.66 15.27 7.69
N ARG A 11 -5.88 14.59 6.83
CA ARG A 11 -6.34 14.13 5.51
C ARG A 11 -5.84 12.72 5.21
N ALA A 12 -6.76 11.87 4.76
CA ALA A 12 -6.48 10.51 4.31
C ALA A 12 -6.86 10.33 2.84
N LEU A 13 -6.01 9.68 2.05
CA LEU A 13 -6.37 9.19 0.72
C LEU A 13 -6.55 7.68 0.77
N ILE A 14 -7.75 7.21 0.41
CA ILE A 14 -8.14 5.81 0.47
C ILE A 14 -8.43 5.30 -0.93
N SER A 15 -7.64 4.35 -1.41
CA SER A 15 -7.81 3.69 -2.69
C SER A 15 -7.43 2.22 -2.57
N VAL A 16 -8.40 1.39 -2.16
CA VAL A 16 -8.20 -0.04 -1.91
C VAL A 16 -8.89 -0.88 -2.98
N SER A 17 -8.34 -2.03 -3.33
CA SER A 17 -9.00 -3.09 -4.10
C SER A 17 -9.80 -4.02 -3.18
N ASP A 18 -9.17 -4.54 -2.13
CA ASP A 18 -9.83 -5.28 -1.06
C ASP A 18 -10.55 -4.31 -0.11
N LYS A 19 -11.86 -4.51 0.05
CA LYS A 19 -12.75 -3.66 0.86
C LYS A 19 -12.91 -4.15 2.30
N ALA A 20 -12.22 -5.22 2.70
CA ALA A 20 -12.31 -5.76 4.05
C ALA A 20 -12.02 -4.68 5.11
N GLY A 21 -12.99 -4.42 6.00
CA GLY A 21 -12.86 -3.49 7.12
C GLY A 21 -12.73 -2.00 6.74
N ILE A 22 -12.78 -1.63 5.45
CA ILE A 22 -12.50 -0.24 5.05
C ILE A 22 -13.61 0.71 5.48
N LEU A 23 -14.85 0.23 5.51
CA LEU A 23 -15.99 1.05 5.89
C LEU A 23 -15.87 1.49 7.35
N GLU A 24 -15.64 0.52 8.25
CA GLU A 24 -15.46 0.78 9.68
C GLU A 24 -14.25 1.68 9.93
N PHE A 25 -13.15 1.45 9.20
CA PHE A 25 -11.96 2.27 9.31
C PHE A 25 -12.21 3.72 8.85
N ALA A 26 -12.88 3.91 7.72
CA ALA A 26 -13.23 5.23 7.20
C ALA A 26 -14.21 5.98 8.11
N GLN A 27 -15.22 5.30 8.69
CA GLN A 27 -16.12 5.90 9.68
C GLN A 27 -15.36 6.42 10.90
N LYS A 28 -14.38 5.64 11.37
CA LYS A 28 -13.51 6.02 12.48
C LYS A 28 -12.67 7.25 12.12
N LEU A 29 -12.06 7.30 10.94
CA LEU A 29 -11.33 8.49 10.48
C LEU A 29 -12.25 9.71 10.40
N HIS A 30 -13.41 9.57 9.78
CA HIS A 30 -14.38 10.66 9.63
C HIS A 30 -14.87 11.18 10.99
N ALA A 31 -15.15 10.31 11.96
CA ALA A 31 -15.55 10.69 13.32
C ALA A 31 -14.48 11.50 14.07
N ARG A 32 -13.22 11.44 13.63
CA ARG A 32 -12.10 12.25 14.15
C ARG A 32 -11.88 13.55 13.37
N GLY A 33 -12.75 13.86 12.42
CA GLY A 33 -12.64 15.05 11.56
C GLY A 33 -11.59 14.93 10.45
N VAL A 34 -11.15 13.71 10.12
CA VAL A 34 -10.23 13.48 9.01
C VAL A 34 -10.98 13.65 7.69
N GLU A 35 -10.45 14.50 6.80
CA GLU A 35 -10.93 14.62 5.43
C GLU A 35 -10.54 13.38 4.63
N ILE A 36 -11.49 12.78 3.91
CA ILE A 36 -11.26 11.58 3.12
C ILE A 36 -11.28 11.91 1.63
N LEU A 37 -10.14 11.67 0.98
CA LEU A 37 -10.02 11.61 -0.47
C LEU A 37 -10.19 10.16 -0.92
N SER A 38 -10.95 9.90 -1.98
CA SER A 38 -11.06 8.56 -2.56
C SER A 38 -11.37 8.61 -4.06
N THR A 39 -11.43 7.45 -4.70
CA THR A 39 -11.73 7.33 -6.14
C THR A 39 -12.45 6.02 -6.45
N GLY A 40 -13.27 6.05 -7.50
CA GLY A 40 -13.88 4.88 -8.11
C GLY A 40 -14.73 4.07 -7.13
N GLY A 41 -14.61 2.74 -7.19
CA GLY A 41 -15.42 1.85 -6.34
C GLY A 41 -15.24 2.07 -4.84
N THR A 42 -14.09 2.61 -4.39
CA THR A 42 -13.89 2.94 -2.97
C THR A 42 -14.71 4.17 -2.59
N ALA A 43 -14.65 5.25 -3.37
CA ALA A 43 -15.44 6.46 -3.13
C ALA A 43 -16.93 6.14 -3.09
N LYS A 44 -17.41 5.36 -4.06
CA LYS A 44 -18.81 4.92 -4.13
C LYS A 44 -19.27 4.22 -2.86
N ILE A 45 -18.53 3.22 -2.38
CA ILE A 45 -18.91 2.45 -1.17
C ILE A 45 -18.98 3.37 0.05
N LEU A 46 -18.05 4.32 0.19
CA LEU A 46 -18.04 5.24 1.32
C LEU A 46 -19.23 6.22 1.25
N LEU A 47 -19.51 6.78 0.07
CA LEU A 47 -20.66 7.68 -0.16
C LEU A 47 -21.99 6.97 0.06
N ASP A 48 -22.15 5.74 -0.43
CA ASP A 48 -23.35 4.91 -0.26
C ASP A 48 -23.64 4.63 1.24
N ASN A 49 -22.62 4.73 2.10
CA ASN A 49 -22.73 4.58 3.55
C ASN A 49 -22.63 5.91 4.31
N ALA A 50 -22.96 7.02 3.64
CA ALA A 50 -23.02 8.37 4.21
C ALA A 50 -21.71 8.89 4.83
N ILE A 51 -20.57 8.43 4.33
CA ILE A 51 -19.25 8.98 4.70
C ILE A 51 -18.89 10.02 3.65
N PRO A 52 -18.70 11.30 4.03
CA PRO A 52 -18.29 12.35 3.10
C PRO A 52 -16.92 12.01 2.50
N VAL A 53 -16.85 12.07 1.18
CA VAL A 53 -15.63 11.83 0.41
C VAL A 53 -15.49 12.91 -0.63
N THR A 54 -14.27 13.43 -0.78
CA THR A 54 -13.87 14.21 -1.94
C THR A 54 -13.28 13.25 -2.99
N GLU A 55 -13.88 13.21 -4.18
CA GLU A 55 -13.32 12.45 -5.30
C GLU A 55 -11.95 13.01 -5.70
N VAL A 56 -11.01 12.13 -6.06
CA VAL A 56 -9.67 12.54 -6.52
C VAL A 56 -9.75 13.47 -7.74
N SER A 57 -10.73 13.28 -8.63
CA SER A 57 -10.94 14.18 -9.78
C SER A 57 -11.30 15.59 -9.33
N ASP A 58 -12.15 15.72 -8.31
CA ASP A 58 -12.58 17.01 -7.77
C ASP A 58 -11.43 17.68 -7.02
N TYR A 59 -10.67 16.91 -6.25
CA TYR A 59 -9.49 17.39 -5.54
C TYR A 59 -8.39 17.89 -6.48
N THR A 60 -8.15 17.19 -7.58
CA THR A 60 -7.11 17.53 -8.57
C THR A 60 -7.56 18.54 -9.61
N GLY A 61 -8.87 18.67 -9.84
CA GLY A 61 -9.44 19.43 -10.95
C GLY A 61 -9.23 18.76 -12.31
N PHE A 62 -8.83 17.49 -12.33
CA PHE A 62 -8.53 16.75 -13.56
C PHE A 62 -9.46 15.53 -13.70
N PRO A 63 -10.17 15.37 -14.84
CA PRO A 63 -11.13 14.30 -15.01
C PRO A 63 -10.45 12.93 -15.14
N GLU A 64 -11.21 11.86 -14.89
CA GLU A 64 -10.73 10.51 -15.19
C GLU A 64 -10.50 10.34 -16.70
N MET A 65 -9.34 9.81 -17.07
CA MET A 65 -8.95 9.58 -18.47
C MET A 65 -8.19 8.26 -18.62
N MET A 66 -8.13 7.73 -19.86
CA MET A 66 -7.45 6.47 -20.18
C MET A 66 -7.91 5.32 -19.27
N ASP A 67 -9.21 5.21 -19.07
CA ASP A 67 -9.83 4.19 -18.20
C ASP A 67 -9.26 4.17 -16.77
N GLY A 68 -8.97 5.36 -16.22
CA GLY A 68 -8.47 5.51 -14.86
C GLY A 68 -6.98 5.25 -14.65
N ARG A 69 -6.21 4.92 -15.71
CA ARG A 69 -4.77 4.59 -15.63
C ARG A 69 -3.88 5.66 -15.01
N VAL A 70 -4.25 6.93 -15.13
CA VAL A 70 -3.42 8.07 -14.71
C VAL A 70 -4.05 8.92 -13.60
N LYS A 71 -5.17 8.48 -13.02
CA LYS A 71 -6.01 9.31 -12.14
C LYS A 71 -5.31 9.81 -10.87
N THR A 72 -4.36 9.05 -10.32
CA THR A 72 -3.60 9.45 -9.12
C THR A 72 -2.20 9.98 -9.43
N LEU A 73 -1.75 9.93 -10.69
CA LEU A 73 -0.43 10.38 -11.11
C LEU A 73 -0.40 11.90 -11.32
N HIS A 74 -0.77 12.64 -10.27
CA HIS A 74 -0.97 14.08 -10.32
C HIS A 74 -0.07 14.83 -9.30
N PRO A 75 0.53 15.99 -9.65
CA PRO A 75 1.35 16.77 -8.72
C PRO A 75 0.64 17.19 -7.45
N LYS A 76 -0.67 17.47 -7.49
CA LYS A 76 -1.46 17.83 -6.28
C LYS A 76 -1.58 16.66 -5.29
N ILE A 77 -1.56 15.40 -5.78
CA ILE A 77 -1.53 14.19 -4.95
C ILE A 77 -0.12 13.95 -4.44
N HIS A 78 0.85 13.81 -5.35
CA HIS A 78 2.21 13.46 -4.99
C HIS A 78 2.96 14.58 -4.25
N GLY A 79 2.63 15.85 -4.49
CA GLY A 79 3.11 16.99 -3.71
C GLY A 79 2.57 16.96 -2.28
N GLY A 80 1.28 16.66 -2.10
CA GLY A 80 0.69 16.46 -0.77
C GLY A 80 1.35 15.32 0.00
N ILE A 81 1.77 14.25 -0.69
CA ILE A 81 2.46 13.10 -0.09
C ILE A 81 3.95 13.38 0.16
N LEU A 82 4.70 13.91 -0.81
CA LEU A 82 6.17 13.95 -0.80
C LEU A 82 6.77 15.22 -0.21
N ALA A 83 5.99 16.29 -0.05
CA ALA A 83 6.52 17.55 0.45
C ALA A 83 7.16 17.39 1.85
N ARG A 84 8.33 18.00 2.00
CA ARG A 84 9.06 18.06 3.26
C ARG A 84 8.42 19.15 4.11
N ARG A 85 7.65 18.73 5.12
CA ARG A 85 6.91 19.66 5.97
C ARG A 85 7.86 20.62 6.69
N GLY A 86 7.56 21.91 6.67
CA GLY A 86 8.42 22.98 7.19
C GLY A 86 9.51 23.45 6.23
N THR A 87 9.68 22.81 5.06
CA THR A 87 10.63 23.24 4.02
C THR A 87 9.91 23.61 2.73
N ASP A 88 8.95 22.79 2.32
CA ASP A 88 8.23 22.97 1.05
C ASP A 88 6.86 23.67 1.24
N ASP A 89 6.54 24.09 2.47
CA ASP A 89 5.21 24.62 2.85
C ASP A 89 4.79 25.84 2.00
N ALA A 90 5.71 26.77 1.71
CA ALA A 90 5.41 27.94 0.88
C ALA A 90 5.05 27.57 -0.56
N VAL A 91 5.74 26.57 -1.14
CA VAL A 91 5.47 26.08 -2.50
C VAL A 91 4.16 25.29 -2.53
N MET A 92 3.85 24.55 -1.46
CA MET A 92 2.56 23.88 -1.32
C MET A 92 1.41 24.89 -1.27
N GLU A 93 1.56 25.97 -0.51
CA GLU A 93 0.55 27.03 -0.40
C GLU A 93 0.37 27.79 -1.72
N GLU A 94 1.46 28.16 -2.39
CA GLU A 94 1.43 28.84 -3.70
C GLU A 94 0.64 28.07 -4.77
N HIS A 95 0.74 26.74 -4.74
CA HIS A 95 0.10 25.86 -5.73
C HIS A 95 -1.17 25.17 -5.25
N ASP A 96 -1.73 25.58 -4.10
CA ASP A 96 -2.91 24.96 -3.50
C ASP A 96 -2.77 23.42 -3.42
N ILE A 97 -1.70 22.97 -2.76
CA ILE A 97 -1.40 21.55 -2.53
C ILE A 97 -1.55 21.26 -1.03
N PRO A 98 -2.75 20.90 -0.56
CA PRO A 98 -2.93 20.47 0.81
C PRO A 98 -2.10 19.20 1.15
N PRO A 99 -1.58 19.09 2.38
CA PRO A 99 -0.86 17.89 2.82
C PRO A 99 -1.78 16.67 2.88
N ILE A 100 -1.24 15.49 2.56
CA ILE A 100 -1.91 14.22 2.82
C ILE A 100 -1.10 13.46 3.88
N ASP A 101 -1.75 13.05 4.97
CA ASP A 101 -1.06 12.54 6.16
C ASP A 101 -1.17 11.01 6.28
N LEU A 102 -2.25 10.43 5.74
CA LEU A 102 -2.49 8.99 5.73
C LEU A 102 -2.83 8.51 4.33
N ILE A 103 -2.19 7.45 3.88
CA ILE A 103 -2.49 6.77 2.62
C ILE A 103 -2.93 5.35 2.94
N VAL A 104 -4.06 4.92 2.39
CA VAL A 104 -4.61 3.57 2.56
C VAL A 104 -4.80 2.98 1.16
N VAL A 105 -3.89 2.09 0.77
CA VAL A 105 -3.84 1.53 -0.58
C VAL A 105 -3.42 0.08 -0.49
N ASN A 106 -4.26 -0.84 -0.96
CA ASN A 106 -3.83 -2.21 -1.25
C ASN A 106 -3.88 -2.42 -2.77
N LEU A 107 -2.84 -3.05 -3.31
CA LEU A 107 -2.69 -3.25 -4.74
C LEU A 107 -3.72 -4.27 -5.23
N TYR A 108 -4.18 -4.10 -6.47
CA TYR A 108 -5.01 -5.10 -7.11
C TYR A 108 -4.24 -6.43 -7.16
N PRO A 109 -4.88 -7.58 -6.91
CA PRO A 109 -4.18 -8.85 -6.85
C PRO A 109 -3.79 -9.30 -8.27
N PHE A 110 -2.68 -8.75 -8.78
CA PHE A 110 -2.01 -9.24 -9.98
C PHE A 110 -1.74 -10.75 -9.85
N GLU A 111 -1.36 -11.20 -8.64
CA GLU A 111 -1.23 -12.61 -8.27
C GLU A 111 -2.49 -13.43 -8.58
N ALA A 112 -3.67 -12.95 -8.20
CA ALA A 112 -4.94 -13.64 -8.49
C ALA A 112 -5.28 -13.61 -9.99
N THR A 113 -4.87 -12.57 -10.72
CA THR A 113 -5.07 -12.47 -12.16
C THR A 113 -4.26 -13.52 -12.91
N ILE A 114 -2.96 -13.63 -12.60
CA ILE A 114 -2.06 -14.59 -13.25
C ILE A 114 -2.25 -16.04 -12.78
N ALA A 115 -2.98 -16.25 -11.69
CA ALA A 115 -3.33 -17.57 -11.18
C ALA A 115 -4.52 -18.21 -11.93
N LYS A 116 -5.25 -17.46 -12.76
CA LYS A 116 -6.32 -18.01 -13.60
C LYS A 116 -5.71 -18.83 -14.73
N ASP A 117 -6.22 -20.05 -14.96
CA ASP A 117 -5.74 -20.95 -16.01
C ASP A 117 -5.87 -20.36 -17.43
N ASP A 118 -6.84 -19.47 -17.62
CA ASP A 118 -7.16 -18.80 -18.88
C ASP A 118 -6.62 -17.36 -18.99
N CYS A 119 -5.78 -16.92 -18.04
CA CYS A 119 -5.17 -15.59 -18.07
C CYS A 119 -4.32 -15.40 -19.32
N THR A 120 -4.68 -14.39 -20.12
CA THR A 120 -3.91 -13.99 -21.31
C THR A 120 -2.80 -12.99 -20.95
N LEU A 121 -1.77 -12.87 -21.79
CA LEU A 121 -0.74 -11.84 -21.61
C LEU A 121 -1.34 -10.42 -21.60
N GLU A 122 -2.32 -10.16 -22.46
CA GLU A 122 -3.03 -8.88 -22.51
C GLU A 122 -3.74 -8.62 -21.18
N GLU A 123 -4.52 -9.58 -20.67
CA GLU A 123 -5.18 -9.45 -19.35
C GLU A 123 -4.17 -9.20 -18.23
N ALA A 124 -3.03 -9.91 -18.23
CA ALA A 124 -1.99 -9.70 -17.25
C ALA A 124 -1.42 -8.27 -17.33
N ILE A 125 -1.07 -7.78 -18.52
CA ILE A 125 -0.53 -6.43 -18.73
C ILE A 125 -1.52 -5.35 -18.29
N GLU A 126 -2.81 -5.51 -18.61
CA GLU A 126 -3.85 -4.56 -18.22
C GLU A 126 -4.04 -4.46 -16.71
N ASN A 127 -3.76 -5.55 -15.98
CA ASN A 127 -3.86 -5.59 -14.52
C ASN A 127 -2.59 -5.14 -13.78
N ILE A 128 -1.55 -4.67 -14.50
CA ILE A 128 -0.39 -4.04 -13.87
C ILE A 128 -0.74 -2.62 -13.44
N ASP A 129 -0.96 -2.44 -12.14
CA ASP A 129 -1.14 -1.14 -11.49
C ASP A 129 0.16 -0.30 -11.52
N ILE A 130 0.02 0.96 -11.92
CA ILE A 130 1.08 1.99 -11.91
C ILE A 130 0.86 3.00 -10.79
N GLY A 131 -0.39 3.44 -10.60
CA GLY A 131 -0.74 4.48 -9.64
C GLY A 131 -0.58 4.00 -8.20
N GLY A 132 -1.05 2.79 -7.88
CA GLY A 132 -0.94 2.17 -6.57
C GLY A 132 0.51 2.08 -6.08
N PRO A 133 1.42 1.39 -6.80
CA PRO A 133 2.81 1.28 -6.39
C PRO A 133 3.51 2.64 -6.28
N THR A 134 3.19 3.59 -7.16
CA THR A 134 3.74 4.95 -7.10
C THR A 134 3.33 5.67 -5.81
N MET A 135 2.05 5.62 -5.43
CA MET A 135 1.57 6.20 -4.17
C MET A 135 2.17 5.49 -2.95
N VAL A 136 2.22 4.15 -2.96
CA VAL A 136 2.81 3.36 -1.86
C VAL A 136 4.27 3.76 -1.63
N ARG A 137 5.09 3.80 -2.69
CA ARG A 137 6.51 4.19 -2.62
C ARG A 137 6.70 5.65 -2.20
N ALA A 138 5.89 6.56 -2.73
CA ALA A 138 5.96 7.98 -2.38
C ALA A 138 5.70 8.19 -0.88
N SER A 139 4.69 7.51 -0.35
CA SER A 139 4.28 7.59 1.06
C SER A 139 5.32 6.97 1.98
N ALA A 140 5.81 5.77 1.64
CA ALA A 140 6.84 5.08 2.41
C ALA A 140 8.16 5.88 2.44
N LYS A 141 8.55 6.50 1.31
CA LYS A 141 9.69 7.42 1.26
C LYS A 141 9.53 8.57 2.26
N ASN A 142 8.34 9.17 2.34
CA ASN A 142 8.07 10.32 3.21
C ASN A 142 7.48 9.94 4.58
N HIS A 143 7.82 8.76 5.11
CA HIS A 143 7.34 8.28 6.42
C HIS A 143 7.68 9.18 7.62
N ALA A 144 8.54 10.17 7.45
CA ALA A 144 8.73 11.22 8.44
C ALA A 144 7.42 11.99 8.73
N HIS A 145 6.55 12.11 7.73
CA HIS A 145 5.32 12.90 7.78
C HIS A 145 4.05 12.13 7.39
N VAL A 146 4.16 11.10 6.55
CA VAL A 146 3.02 10.36 6.01
C VAL A 146 2.98 8.93 6.53
N ALA A 147 1.82 8.46 6.97
CA ALA A 147 1.59 7.04 7.26
C ALA A 147 1.02 6.33 6.01
N ILE A 148 1.44 5.08 5.77
CA ILE A 148 0.97 4.25 4.67
C ILE A 148 0.42 2.94 5.21
N VAL A 149 -0.78 2.55 4.81
CA VAL A 149 -1.39 1.27 5.18
C VAL A 149 -1.68 0.48 3.93
N VAL A 150 -1.05 -0.69 3.81
CA VAL A 150 -1.18 -1.58 2.63
C VAL A 150 -1.96 -2.85 2.91
N ASP A 151 -2.36 -3.07 4.16
CA ASP A 151 -2.93 -4.33 4.64
C ASP A 151 -4.04 -4.03 5.66
N PRO A 152 -5.28 -4.51 5.43
CA PRO A 152 -6.40 -4.29 6.35
C PRO A 152 -6.16 -4.77 7.78
N SER A 153 -5.27 -5.74 8.00
CA SER A 153 -4.95 -6.23 9.35
C SER A 153 -4.33 -5.15 10.25
N ASP A 154 -3.77 -4.07 9.67
CA ASP A 154 -3.18 -2.98 10.44
C ASP A 154 -4.24 -1.97 10.93
N TYR A 155 -5.46 -1.96 10.38
CA TYR A 155 -6.47 -0.92 10.69
C TYR A 155 -6.72 -0.74 12.19
N LYS A 156 -6.87 -1.84 12.94
CA LYS A 156 -7.11 -1.77 14.40
C LYS A 156 -5.94 -1.21 15.19
N ILE A 157 -4.71 -1.49 14.76
CA ILE A 157 -3.52 -0.93 15.41
C ILE A 157 -3.45 0.57 15.13
N ILE A 158 -3.77 0.99 13.91
CA ILE A 158 -3.80 2.42 13.55
C ILE A 158 -4.91 3.15 14.29
N GLU A 159 -6.14 2.62 14.32
CA GLU A 159 -7.24 3.18 15.11
C GLU A 159 -6.83 3.40 16.57
N SER A 160 -6.23 2.37 17.19
CA SER A 160 -5.76 2.43 18.58
C SER A 160 -4.66 3.47 18.77
N GLU A 161 -3.76 3.62 17.80
CA GLU A 161 -2.67 4.59 17.89
C GLU A 161 -3.19 6.02 17.75
N LEU A 162 -4.15 6.26 16.87
CA LEU A 162 -4.82 7.55 16.73
C LEU A 162 -5.55 7.94 18.02
N ASP A 163 -6.22 7.00 18.68
CA ASP A 163 -6.93 7.25 19.96
C ASP A 163 -5.99 7.60 21.11
N ASN A 164 -4.81 7.00 21.13
CA ASN A 164 -3.88 7.15 22.25
C ASN A 164 -2.88 8.31 22.07
N ASN A 165 -2.82 8.93 20.88
CA ASN A 165 -1.80 9.93 20.54
C ASN A 165 -2.40 11.19 19.87
N ASP A 166 -3.55 11.67 20.33
CA ASP A 166 -4.19 12.90 19.84
C ASP A 166 -4.36 12.93 18.31
N GLY A 167 -4.79 11.80 17.73
CA GLY A 167 -4.99 11.65 16.29
C GLY A 167 -3.70 11.50 15.49
N ALA A 168 -2.54 11.32 16.12
CA ALA A 168 -1.26 11.13 15.44
C ALA A 168 -0.80 9.67 15.42
N ILE A 169 -0.05 9.30 14.39
CA ILE A 169 0.68 8.03 14.35
C ILE A 169 2.13 8.32 14.78
N SER A 170 2.76 7.44 15.55
CA SER A 170 4.13 7.65 16.00
C SER A 170 5.13 7.49 14.85
N LYS A 171 6.27 8.20 14.93
CA LYS A 171 7.41 7.99 14.01
C LYS A 171 7.81 6.51 13.89
N LYS A 172 7.79 5.77 15.00
CA LYS A 172 8.14 4.35 15.03
C LYS A 172 7.15 3.51 14.22
N SER A 173 5.86 3.75 14.38
CA SER A 173 4.82 3.06 13.60
C SER A 173 4.87 3.45 12.13
N ARG A 174 5.01 4.74 11.79
CA ARG A 174 5.19 5.18 10.40
C ARG A 174 6.39 4.50 9.73
N PHE A 175 7.52 4.36 10.43
CA PHE A 175 8.68 3.65 9.88
C PHE A 175 8.38 2.16 9.63
N LYS A 176 7.74 1.46 10.58
CA LYS A 176 7.33 0.06 10.38
C LYS A 176 6.38 -0.12 9.19
N LEU A 177 5.39 0.75 9.09
CA LEU A 177 4.43 0.80 7.99
C LEU A 177 5.13 1.05 6.65
N ALA A 178 6.10 1.95 6.61
CA ALA A 178 6.90 2.22 5.43
C ALA A 178 7.77 1.03 5.02
N THR A 179 8.37 0.30 5.97
CA THR A 179 9.07 -0.95 5.70
C THR A 179 8.12 -1.97 5.07
N LYS A 180 6.95 -2.20 5.68
CA LYS A 180 5.92 -3.11 5.16
C LYS A 180 5.43 -2.70 3.77
N ALA A 181 5.30 -1.41 3.51
CA ALA A 181 4.93 -0.87 2.20
C ALA A 181 5.98 -1.17 1.11
N PHE A 182 7.28 -1.01 1.42
CA PHE A 182 8.33 -1.38 0.47
C PHE A 182 8.42 -2.89 0.24
N GLU A 183 8.25 -3.70 1.30
CA GLU A 183 8.14 -5.16 1.18
C GLU A 183 6.98 -5.56 0.26
N HIS A 184 5.80 -4.93 0.43
CA HIS A 184 4.64 -5.17 -0.41
C HIS A 184 4.90 -4.85 -1.89
N THR A 185 5.53 -3.70 -2.19
CA THR A 185 5.89 -3.36 -3.58
C THR A 185 6.98 -4.27 -4.16
N ALA A 186 7.92 -4.74 -3.33
CA ALA A 186 8.94 -5.70 -3.78
C ALA A 186 8.33 -7.06 -4.15
N LYS A 187 7.32 -7.53 -3.40
CA LYS A 187 6.55 -8.73 -3.76
C LYS A 187 5.86 -8.53 -5.10
N TYR A 188 5.15 -7.41 -5.24
CA TYR A 188 4.38 -7.07 -6.43
C TYR A 188 5.24 -7.04 -7.70
N ASP A 189 6.36 -6.30 -7.69
CA ASP A 189 7.28 -6.23 -8.82
C ASP A 189 7.94 -7.60 -9.10
N GLY A 190 8.24 -8.37 -8.04
CA GLY A 190 8.78 -9.73 -8.16
C GLY A 190 7.81 -10.69 -8.87
N LEU A 191 6.51 -10.59 -8.59
CA LEU A 191 5.47 -11.38 -9.27
C LEU A 191 5.37 -11.01 -10.75
N ILE A 192 5.40 -9.73 -11.09
CA ILE A 192 5.41 -9.24 -12.48
C ILE A 192 6.64 -9.77 -13.22
N ALA A 193 7.83 -9.63 -12.63
CA ALA A 193 9.08 -10.11 -13.22
C ALA A 193 9.09 -11.64 -13.40
N ASN A 194 8.55 -12.39 -12.43
CA ASN A 194 8.43 -13.84 -12.54
C ASN A 194 7.44 -14.28 -13.62
N TYR A 195 6.35 -13.53 -13.84
CA TYR A 195 5.36 -13.84 -14.87
C TYR A 195 5.89 -13.49 -16.26
N LEU A 196 6.31 -12.25 -16.48
CA LEU A 196 6.79 -11.75 -17.78
C LEU A 196 8.16 -12.33 -18.16
N GLY A 197 8.99 -12.68 -17.17
CA GLY A 197 10.32 -13.23 -17.40
C GLY A 197 10.30 -14.68 -17.87
N LYS A 198 9.17 -15.40 -17.74
CA LYS A 198 9.01 -16.70 -18.40
C LYS A 198 9.01 -16.44 -19.90
N ILE A 199 9.83 -17.17 -20.65
CA ILE A 199 9.89 -17.00 -22.11
C ILE A 199 8.48 -17.24 -22.65
N ILE A 200 7.88 -16.19 -23.20
CA ILE A 200 6.53 -16.23 -23.74
C ILE A 200 6.62 -16.76 -25.17
N GLU A 201 6.10 -17.96 -25.40
CA GLU A 201 5.92 -18.52 -26.75
C GLU A 201 4.41 -18.57 -27.03
N ASN A 202 3.96 -17.97 -28.14
CA ASN A 202 2.53 -17.82 -28.48
C ASN A 202 1.70 -17.22 -27.32
N ASP A 203 2.21 -16.15 -26.69
CA ASP A 203 1.54 -15.42 -25.60
C ASP A 203 1.23 -16.24 -24.33
N LYS A 204 1.90 -17.39 -24.14
CA LYS A 204 1.76 -18.23 -22.94
C LYS A 204 3.06 -18.36 -22.15
N PRO A 205 3.02 -18.34 -20.80
CA PRO A 205 4.21 -18.52 -19.97
C PRO A 205 4.83 -19.91 -20.18
N LYS A 206 6.08 -19.98 -20.63
CA LYS A 206 6.81 -21.25 -20.81
C LYS A 206 8.19 -21.20 -20.12
N GLY A 207 8.56 -22.32 -19.49
CA GLY A 207 9.87 -22.48 -18.85
C GLY A 207 10.06 -21.67 -17.56
N PHE A 208 11.31 -21.30 -17.28
CA PHE A 208 11.69 -20.55 -16.09
C PHE A 208 11.81 -19.07 -16.38
N ALA A 209 11.53 -18.24 -15.38
CA ALA A 209 11.74 -16.81 -15.49
C ALA A 209 13.24 -16.46 -15.59
N THR A 210 13.57 -15.44 -16.38
CA THR A 210 14.95 -14.92 -16.49
C THR A 210 15.53 -14.44 -15.15
N THR A 211 14.66 -13.98 -14.24
CA THR A 211 14.96 -13.71 -12.83
C THR A 211 13.99 -14.47 -11.94
N PHE A 212 14.48 -15.01 -10.82
CA PHE A 212 13.66 -15.72 -9.85
C PHE A 212 13.52 -14.93 -8.55
N ASN A 213 12.33 -14.38 -8.32
CA ASN A 213 12.02 -13.55 -7.16
C ASN A 213 11.13 -14.30 -6.18
N MET A 214 11.53 -14.38 -4.92
CA MET A 214 10.70 -14.94 -3.84
C MET A 214 10.68 -13.99 -2.65
N GLN A 215 9.55 -13.94 -1.95
CA GLN A 215 9.43 -13.25 -0.68
C GLN A 215 8.93 -14.22 0.37
N PHE A 216 9.57 -14.21 1.54
CA PHE A 216 9.20 -15.04 2.68
C PHE A 216 9.00 -14.17 3.92
N ARG A 217 8.06 -14.56 4.79
CA ARG A 217 7.84 -13.91 6.07
C ARG A 217 8.55 -14.68 7.18
N LYS A 218 9.16 -13.94 8.11
CA LYS A 218 9.76 -14.54 9.29
C LYS A 218 8.66 -15.13 10.17
N ALA A 219 8.63 -16.45 10.31
CA ALA A 219 7.72 -17.15 11.20
C ALA A 219 8.26 -17.21 12.63
N GLN A 220 9.58 -17.46 12.78
CA GLN A 220 10.19 -17.63 14.10
C GLN A 220 11.68 -17.27 14.11
N THR A 221 12.17 -16.75 15.25
CA THR A 221 13.63 -16.72 15.53
C THR A 221 14.04 -18.05 16.18
N MET A 222 15.07 -18.69 15.64
CA MET A 222 15.54 -19.98 16.15
C MET A 222 16.52 -19.77 17.31
N ARG A 223 16.67 -20.80 18.16
CA ARG A 223 17.60 -20.75 19.30
C ARG A 223 19.05 -20.56 18.85
N TYR A 224 19.43 -21.25 17.77
CA TYR A 224 20.72 -21.16 17.08
C TYR A 224 20.55 -21.80 15.68
N GLY A 225 21.58 -21.65 14.83
CA GLY A 225 21.66 -22.29 13.51
C GLY A 225 22.05 -23.76 13.60
N GLU A 226 23.02 -24.19 12.80
CA GLU A 226 23.56 -25.56 12.92
C GLU A 226 24.41 -25.72 14.18
N ASN A 227 25.09 -24.65 14.61
CA ASN A 227 25.93 -24.62 15.80
C ASN A 227 25.46 -23.53 16.79
N PRO A 228 25.69 -23.70 18.11
CA PRO A 228 25.20 -22.79 19.14
C PRO A 228 25.61 -21.31 19.00
N HIS A 229 26.73 -21.03 18.32
CA HIS A 229 27.22 -19.65 18.13
C HIS A 229 26.63 -18.96 16.89
N GLN A 230 25.86 -19.67 16.07
CA GLN A 230 25.25 -19.14 14.84
C GLN A 230 23.82 -18.68 15.13
N ALA A 231 23.45 -17.48 14.67
CA ALA A 231 22.07 -17.02 14.69
C ALA A 231 21.25 -17.69 13.57
N ALA A 232 19.95 -17.91 13.79
CA ALA A 232 19.06 -18.42 12.76
C ALA A 232 17.62 -17.92 12.91
N ALA A 233 16.87 -17.97 11.82
CA ALA A 233 15.45 -17.66 11.76
C ALA A 233 14.78 -18.55 10.72
N PHE A 234 13.54 -18.92 10.99
CA PHE A 234 12.68 -19.67 10.07
C PHE A 234 11.77 -18.70 9.33
N TYR A 235 11.74 -18.85 8.01
CA TYR A 235 10.93 -18.05 7.11
C TYR A 235 10.00 -18.98 6.31
N SER A 236 8.78 -18.53 6.06
CA SER A 236 7.75 -19.26 5.31
C SER A 236 7.22 -18.40 4.17
N ALA A 237 6.81 -19.04 3.07
CA ALA A 237 6.07 -18.36 2.01
C ALA A 237 4.70 -17.94 2.55
N GLU A 238 4.13 -16.87 2.00
CA GLU A 238 2.71 -16.60 2.19
C GLU A 238 1.88 -17.69 1.51
N ASP A 239 0.74 -18.04 2.10
CA ASP A 239 -0.26 -18.95 1.51
C ASP A 239 0.22 -20.39 1.24
N GLN A 240 1.19 -20.88 2.04
CA GLN A 240 1.54 -22.29 2.03
C GLN A 240 0.35 -23.13 2.53
N THR A 241 -0.35 -23.80 1.61
CA THR A 241 -1.51 -24.66 1.92
C THR A 241 -1.12 -26.15 2.05
N GLU A 242 0.00 -26.55 1.45
CA GLU A 242 0.47 -27.93 1.51
C GLU A 242 1.02 -28.32 2.89
N THR A 243 0.80 -29.58 3.26
CA THR A 243 1.29 -30.13 4.54
C THR A 243 2.81 -30.23 4.53
N CYS A 244 3.48 -29.41 5.35
CA CYS A 244 4.93 -29.39 5.52
C CYS A 244 5.30 -28.76 6.87
N ILE A 245 6.61 -28.65 7.15
CA ILE A 245 7.10 -28.02 8.38
C ILE A 245 6.58 -26.57 8.52
N ALA A 246 6.42 -25.84 7.41
CA ALA A 246 5.92 -24.47 7.43
C ALA A 246 4.44 -24.33 7.83
N THR A 247 3.65 -25.40 7.73
CA THR A 247 2.21 -25.40 8.07
C THR A 247 1.89 -26.09 9.40
N ALA A 248 2.91 -26.61 10.11
CA ALA A 248 2.75 -27.21 11.42
C ALA A 248 2.40 -26.17 12.50
N LYS A 249 1.43 -26.49 13.38
CA LYS A 249 1.08 -25.71 14.56
C LYS A 249 1.49 -26.48 15.82
N GLN A 250 2.14 -25.80 16.76
CA GLN A 250 2.51 -26.36 18.07
C GLN A 250 1.33 -26.32 19.04
#